data_AF-A0A3R6T4E4-F1
#
_entry.id   AF-A0A3R6T4E4-F1
#
_cell.length_a   1.000
_cell.length_b   1.000
_cell.length_c   1.000
_cell.angle_alpha   90.00
_cell.angle_beta   90.00
_cell.angle_gamma   90.00
#
_symmetry.space_group_name_H-M   'P 1'
#
loop_
_entity.id
_entity.type
_entity.pdbx_description
1 polymer ?
#
loop_
_entity_poly.entity_id
_entity_poly.type
_entity_poly.pdbx_seq_one_letter_code
_entity_poly.pdbx_strand_id
1 'polypeptide(L)'
;MVKPEQEYKEDIMKKQVFIITIMVVAALATACGQRASGRKNTMSTSKQKAVASPTKKEQEATASPTKKEQERASAVAKESLDEEDIHAALKVAKEYYKHTTQKVKSLEYNGGSGDQIQFQGKDTKSGKYRIIRLKKKNGKWVVKGEGY
;
A
#
# COMPACT_ATOMS: atom_id res chain seq x y z
N MET A 1 -3.44 -37.00 -22.31
CA MET A 1 -3.41 -35.78 -23.15
C MET A 1 -4.63 -34.95 -22.77
N VAL A 2 -4.50 -34.05 -21.79
CA VAL A 2 -5.63 -33.25 -21.27
C VAL A 2 -5.80 -32.04 -22.17
N LYS A 3 -7.02 -31.84 -22.70
CA LYS A 3 -7.33 -30.77 -23.66
C LYS A 3 -7.13 -29.39 -23.00
N PRO A 4 -6.45 -28.44 -23.66
CA PRO A 4 -6.17 -27.10 -23.11
C PRO A 4 -7.44 -26.28 -22.79
N GLU A 5 -8.60 -26.68 -23.32
CA GLU A 5 -9.89 -26.06 -23.00
C GLU A 5 -10.39 -26.33 -21.56
N GLN A 6 -10.01 -27.45 -20.94
CA GLN A 6 -10.42 -27.76 -19.56
C GLN A 6 -9.64 -26.92 -18.55
N GLU A 7 -8.33 -26.74 -18.78
CA GLU A 7 -7.45 -25.96 -17.91
C GLU A 7 -7.82 -24.46 -17.92
N TYR A 8 -8.21 -23.93 -19.08
CA TYR A 8 -8.69 -22.55 -19.21
C TYR A 8 -9.99 -22.28 -18.44
N LYS A 9 -10.94 -23.24 -18.47
CA LYS A 9 -12.21 -23.11 -17.75
C LYS A 9 -12.02 -23.20 -16.24
N GLU A 10 -11.10 -24.05 -15.78
CA GLU A 10 -10.75 -24.11 -14.36
C GLU A 10 -10.10 -22.81 -13.85
N ASP A 11 -9.22 -22.18 -14.64
CA ASP A 11 -8.55 -20.94 -14.25
C ASP A 11 -9.55 -19.77 -14.14
N ILE A 12 -10.52 -19.69 -15.07
CA ILE A 12 -11.60 -18.70 -14.99
C ILE A 12 -12.49 -18.95 -13.78
N MET A 13 -12.91 -20.20 -13.53
CA MET A 13 -13.75 -20.53 -12.38
C MET A 13 -13.03 -20.26 -11.05
N LYS A 14 -11.74 -20.58 -10.94
CA LYS A 14 -10.93 -20.29 -9.74
C LYS A 14 -10.80 -18.79 -9.48
N LYS A 15 -10.58 -17.98 -10.53
CA LYS A 15 -10.52 -16.50 -10.41
C LYS A 15 -11.85 -15.88 -9.99
N GLN A 16 -12.96 -16.34 -10.57
CA GLN A 16 -14.31 -15.89 -10.22
C GLN A 16 -14.65 -16.21 -8.74
N VAL A 17 -14.38 -17.44 -8.29
CA VAL A 17 -14.62 -17.86 -6.89
C VAL A 17 -13.78 -17.05 -5.90
N PHE A 18 -12.54 -16.72 -6.27
CA PHE A 18 -11.66 -15.88 -5.43
C PHE A 18 -12.20 -14.45 -5.28
N ILE A 19 -12.67 -13.82 -6.37
CA ILE A 19 -13.23 -12.47 -6.36
C ILE A 19 -14.53 -12.40 -5.52
N ILE A 20 -15.42 -13.38 -5.68
CA ILE A 20 -16.70 -13.42 -4.95
C ILE A 20 -16.47 -13.58 -3.43
N THR A 21 -15.50 -14.41 -3.05
CA THR A 21 -15.16 -14.66 -1.64
C THR A 21 -14.69 -13.38 -0.92
N ILE A 22 -13.88 -12.55 -1.60
CA ILE A 22 -13.40 -11.27 -1.05
C ILE A 22 -14.55 -10.29 -0.82
N MET A 23 -15.51 -10.21 -1.75
CA MET A 23 -16.67 -9.32 -1.59
C MET A 23 -17.56 -9.67 -0.40
N VAL A 24 -17.77 -10.96 -0.13
CA VAL A 24 -18.61 -11.41 1.00
C VAL A 24 -17.96 -11.08 2.35
N VAL A 25 -16.64 -11.22 2.47
CA VAL A 25 -15.91 -10.93 3.71
C VAL A 25 -15.93 -9.43 4.05
N ALA A 26 -15.91 -8.55 3.04
CA ALA A 26 -15.94 -7.11 3.26
C ALA A 26 -17.30 -6.60 3.79
N ALA A 27 -18.41 -7.27 3.45
CA ALA A 27 -19.75 -6.85 3.87
C ALA A 27 -20.07 -7.15 5.35
N LEU A 28 -19.37 -8.10 5.98
CA LEU A 28 -19.61 -8.52 7.37
C LEU A 28 -19.00 -7.58 8.43
N ALA A 29 -18.17 -6.61 8.03
CA ALA A 29 -17.45 -5.74 8.96
C ALA A 29 -18.20 -4.45 9.38
N THR A 30 -19.39 -4.17 8.83
CA THR A 30 -20.11 -2.89 9.06
C THR A 30 -21.30 -3.01 10.01
N ALA A 31 -21.15 -3.73 11.12
CA ALA A 31 -22.17 -3.76 12.16
C ALA A 31 -21.56 -3.83 13.56
N CYS A 32 -20.95 -2.74 14.02
CA CYS A 32 -20.78 -2.45 15.45
C CYS A 32 -20.52 -0.96 15.70
N GLY A 33 -21.53 -0.27 16.22
CA GLY A 33 -21.31 0.77 17.24
C GLY A 33 -21.54 2.23 16.84
N GLN A 34 -22.80 2.68 16.81
CA GLN A 34 -23.14 4.05 17.24
C GLN A 34 -23.75 3.95 18.64
N ARG A 35 -23.12 4.58 19.65
CA ARG A 35 -23.75 4.81 20.94
C ARG A 35 -23.73 6.30 21.26
N ALA A 36 -24.93 6.87 21.27
CA ALA A 36 -25.25 8.20 21.74
C ALA A 36 -25.24 8.28 23.28
N SER A 37 -24.94 9.47 23.83
CA SER A 37 -25.38 10.04 25.12
C SER A 37 -24.36 11.12 25.49
N GLY A 38 -24.65 12.35 25.95
CA GLY A 38 -25.86 12.95 26.47
C GLY A 38 -25.43 14.18 27.30
N ARG A 39 -26.04 15.32 26.98
CA ARG A 39 -26.07 16.66 27.61
C ARG A 39 -26.12 16.70 29.16
N LYS A 40 -25.39 17.64 29.81
CA LYS A 40 -25.94 18.68 30.73
C LYS A 40 -24.89 19.64 31.35
N ASN A 41 -25.27 20.92 31.42
CA ASN A 41 -24.64 22.08 32.07
C ASN A 41 -24.56 21.97 33.61
N THR A 42 -23.69 22.73 34.28
CA THR A 42 -24.06 23.83 35.22
C THR A 42 -22.84 24.54 35.86
N MET A 43 -23.03 25.85 35.97
CA MET A 43 -22.25 26.96 36.54
C MET A 43 -21.91 26.83 38.04
N SER A 44 -20.74 27.33 38.48
CA SER A 44 -20.62 28.27 39.63
C SER A 44 -19.20 28.81 39.86
N THR A 45 -19.17 30.12 40.01
CA THR A 45 -18.08 31.04 40.36
C THR A 45 -17.44 30.76 41.73
N SER A 46 -16.12 30.87 41.86
CA SER A 46 -15.50 31.62 42.97
C SER A 46 -14.04 32.00 42.68
N LYS A 47 -13.68 33.23 43.04
CA LYS A 47 -12.44 33.96 42.73
C LYS A 47 -11.25 33.54 43.60
N GLN A 48 -10.04 33.76 43.05
CA GLN A 48 -8.81 34.37 43.62
C GLN A 48 -7.57 33.66 43.05
N LYS A 49 -6.38 34.24 42.84
CA LYS A 49 -5.79 35.58 42.66
C LYS A 49 -4.31 35.29 42.32
N ALA A 50 -3.65 36.18 41.55
CA ALA A 50 -2.20 36.24 41.27
C ALA A 50 -1.66 35.27 40.20
N VAL A 51 -1.51 35.72 38.95
CA VAL A 51 -0.33 36.38 38.33
C VAL A 51 0.67 35.38 37.74
N ALA A 52 0.42 35.02 36.48
CA ALA A 52 1.44 34.66 35.49
C ALA A 52 0.90 34.98 34.08
N SER A 53 1.73 35.71 33.31
CA SER A 53 1.73 35.84 31.84
C SER A 53 0.57 36.57 31.13
N PRO A 54 0.91 37.57 30.29
CA PRO A 54 0.09 37.92 29.12
C PRO A 54 0.96 37.64 27.85
N THR A 55 0.47 37.24 26.67
CA THR A 55 -0.79 37.59 26.01
C THR A 55 -1.00 36.68 24.79
N LYS A 56 -2.26 36.24 24.56
CA LYS A 56 -2.90 35.85 23.26
C LYS A 56 -2.31 34.64 22.50
N LYS A 57 -3.05 33.77 21.83
CA LYS A 57 -4.45 33.73 21.35
C LYS A 57 -4.71 32.32 20.80
N GLU A 58 -5.98 31.96 20.69
CA GLU A 58 -6.55 30.98 19.75
C GLU A 58 -6.12 29.51 19.86
N GLN A 59 -6.95 28.78 20.59
CA GLN A 59 -7.18 27.36 20.39
C GLN A 59 -8.25 27.23 19.29
N GLU A 60 -7.83 26.98 18.06
CA GLU A 60 -8.70 26.46 17.01
C GLU A 60 -8.15 25.11 16.55
N ALA A 61 -8.85 24.05 16.96
CA ALA A 61 -8.68 22.73 16.41
C ALA A 61 -9.57 22.64 15.18
N THR A 62 -8.99 22.82 13.99
CA THR A 62 -9.67 22.59 12.72
C THR A 62 -8.73 21.87 11.75
N ALA A 63 -9.21 20.72 11.29
CA ALA A 63 -8.68 19.90 10.18
C ALA A 63 -7.33 19.19 10.39
N SER A 64 -7.34 18.12 11.17
CA SER A 64 -6.50 16.95 10.83
C SER A 64 -6.81 16.56 9.37
N PRO A 65 -5.82 16.44 8.48
CA PRO A 65 -6.08 16.14 7.08
C PRO A 65 -6.74 14.77 7.00
N THR A 66 -8.01 14.80 6.60
CA THR A 66 -8.79 13.66 6.16
C THR A 66 -7.92 12.81 5.25
N LYS A 67 -7.70 11.54 5.63
CA LYS A 67 -7.26 10.46 4.75
C LYS A 67 -8.22 10.38 3.55
N LYS A 68 -7.98 11.21 2.55
CA LYS A 68 -8.66 11.22 1.26
C LYS A 68 -7.72 11.82 0.23
N GLU A 69 -6.54 11.22 0.09
CA GLU A 69 -5.64 11.53 -1.01
C GLU A 69 -4.72 10.35 -1.33
N GLN A 70 -5.33 9.20 -1.65
CA GLN A 70 -4.66 8.13 -2.38
C GLN A 70 -5.46 7.75 -3.63
N GLU A 71 -6.04 8.76 -4.29
CA GLU A 71 -6.69 8.59 -5.60
C GLU A 71 -6.44 9.76 -6.58
N ARG A 72 -5.54 10.71 -6.27
CA ARG A 72 -5.26 11.78 -7.24
C ARG A 72 -3.88 12.43 -7.10
N ALA A 73 -2.83 11.63 -7.18
CA ALA A 73 -1.48 12.11 -7.53
C ALA A 73 -1.03 11.65 -8.92
N SER A 74 -1.99 11.30 -9.81
CA SER A 74 -1.73 11.05 -11.23
C SER A 74 -1.91 12.35 -12.03
N ALA A 75 -1.07 13.34 -11.74
CA ALA A 75 -0.90 14.55 -12.57
C ALA A 75 0.37 15.33 -12.15
N VAL A 76 1.50 14.65 -12.01
CA VAL A 76 2.82 15.29 -12.14
C VAL A 76 3.61 14.45 -13.14
N ALA A 77 3.48 14.81 -14.41
CA ALA A 77 4.25 14.26 -15.51
C ALA A 77 5.75 14.55 -15.29
N LYS A 78 6.47 13.56 -14.76
CA LYS A 78 7.93 13.43 -14.80
C LYS A 78 8.25 11.94 -14.92
N GLU A 79 8.32 11.44 -16.16
CA GLU A 79 8.77 10.09 -16.56
C GLU A 79 8.47 8.96 -15.55
N SER A 80 7.20 8.79 -15.20
CA SER A 80 6.76 7.55 -14.56
C SER A 80 6.97 6.41 -15.56
N LEU A 81 7.57 5.31 -15.11
CA LEU A 81 7.70 4.10 -15.92
C LEU A 81 6.33 3.65 -16.42
N ASP A 82 6.25 3.28 -17.69
CA ASP A 82 5.03 2.71 -18.27
C ASP A 82 4.74 1.33 -17.66
N GLU A 83 3.45 0.95 -17.64
CA GLU A 83 2.99 -0.30 -17.03
C GLU A 83 3.67 -1.54 -17.63
N GLU A 84 3.96 -1.51 -18.94
CA GLU A 84 4.67 -2.58 -19.63
C GLU A 84 6.09 -2.77 -19.09
N ASP A 85 6.82 -1.68 -18.83
CA ASP A 85 8.17 -1.73 -18.26
C ASP A 85 8.15 -2.24 -16.82
N ILE A 86 7.14 -1.85 -16.03
CA ILE A 86 6.93 -2.36 -14.68
C ILE A 86 6.68 -3.88 -14.73
N HIS A 87 5.84 -4.36 -15.65
CA HIS A 87 5.56 -5.79 -15.80
C HIS A 87 6.78 -6.58 -16.26
N ALA A 88 7.54 -6.06 -17.24
CA ALA A 88 8.76 -6.68 -17.72
C ALA A 88 9.81 -6.80 -16.60
N ALA A 89 10.01 -5.75 -15.82
CA ALA A 89 10.92 -5.75 -14.68
C ALA A 89 10.45 -6.68 -13.55
N LEU A 90 9.14 -6.73 -13.27
CA LEU A 90 8.56 -7.64 -12.28
C LEU A 90 8.81 -9.11 -12.65
N LYS A 91 8.73 -9.46 -13.95
CA LYS A 91 9.05 -10.80 -14.44
C LYS A 91 10.51 -11.17 -14.15
N VAL A 92 11.45 -10.26 -14.40
CA VAL A 92 12.88 -10.47 -14.10
C VAL A 92 13.10 -10.62 -12.58
N ALA A 93 12.44 -9.79 -11.77
CA ALA A 93 12.54 -9.88 -10.31
C ALA A 93 11.99 -11.22 -9.77
N LYS A 94 10.84 -11.68 -10.28
CA LYS A 94 10.27 -12.99 -9.93
C LYS A 94 11.22 -14.13 -10.32
N GLU A 95 11.80 -14.05 -11.52
CA GLU A 95 12.75 -15.06 -12.00
C GLU A 95 14.01 -15.13 -11.12
N TYR A 96 14.55 -13.99 -10.70
CA TYR A 96 15.69 -13.93 -9.77
C TYR A 96 15.42 -14.73 -8.48
N TYR A 97 14.26 -14.55 -7.86
CA TYR A 97 13.93 -15.28 -6.62
C TYR A 97 13.62 -16.78 -6.83
N LYS A 98 13.43 -17.26 -8.06
CA LYS A 98 13.39 -18.71 -8.32
C LYS A 98 14.75 -19.35 -8.11
N HIS A 99 15.81 -18.66 -8.53
CA HIS A 99 17.19 -19.17 -8.57
C HIS A 99 18.07 -18.75 -7.39
N THR A 100 17.50 -18.08 -6.38
CA THR A 100 18.23 -17.72 -5.15
C THR A 100 17.69 -18.46 -3.92
N THR A 101 18.50 -18.53 -2.86
CA THR A 101 18.11 -19.14 -1.58
C THR A 101 17.21 -18.25 -0.73
N GLN A 102 17.13 -16.98 -1.11
CA GLN A 102 16.32 -15.93 -0.51
C GLN A 102 14.93 -16.03 -1.13
N LYS A 103 13.89 -15.88 -0.32
CA LYS A 103 12.50 -16.00 -0.79
C LYS A 103 11.68 -14.87 -0.19
N VAL A 104 10.77 -14.33 -0.99
CA VAL A 104 9.82 -13.29 -0.59
C VAL A 104 8.39 -13.76 -0.87
N LYS A 105 7.42 -13.34 -0.05
CA LYS A 105 6.01 -13.75 -0.19
C LYS A 105 5.32 -13.17 -1.43
N SER A 106 5.57 -11.89 -1.67
CA SER A 106 5.07 -11.13 -2.80
C SER A 106 6.11 -10.10 -3.20
N LEU A 107 6.03 -9.61 -4.43
CA LEU A 107 6.81 -8.48 -4.90
C LEU A 107 5.84 -7.37 -5.30
N GLU A 108 6.08 -6.18 -4.77
CA GLU A 108 5.28 -4.99 -4.98
C GLU A 108 6.17 -3.89 -5.53
N TYR A 109 5.63 -3.09 -6.45
CA TYR A 109 6.33 -1.92 -6.99
C TYR A 109 6.66 -0.95 -5.87
N ASN A 110 7.92 -0.55 -5.77
CA ASN A 110 8.42 0.34 -4.72
C ASN A 110 9.01 1.65 -5.29
N GLY A 111 8.72 1.97 -6.54
CA GLY A 111 9.25 3.15 -7.23
C GLY A 111 10.26 2.83 -8.32
N GLY A 112 10.56 3.85 -9.11
CA GLY A 112 11.43 3.77 -10.28
C GLY A 112 11.22 4.96 -11.20
N SER A 113 12.23 5.24 -12.01
CA SER A 113 12.18 6.25 -13.07
C SER A 113 13.26 5.97 -14.11
N GLY A 114 12.97 6.34 -15.36
CA GLY A 114 13.89 6.13 -16.50
C GLY A 114 14.37 4.68 -16.60
N ASP A 115 15.66 4.45 -16.43
CA ASP A 115 16.25 3.11 -16.53
C ASP A 115 16.30 2.34 -15.21
N GLN A 116 15.69 2.81 -14.12
CA GLN A 116 15.81 2.19 -12.80
C GLN A 116 14.44 1.88 -12.19
N ILE A 117 14.33 0.70 -11.58
CA ILE A 117 13.11 0.27 -10.91
C ILE A 117 13.44 -0.58 -9.69
N GLN A 118 12.60 -0.48 -8.67
CA GLN A 118 12.71 -1.27 -7.45
C GLN A 118 11.40 -1.95 -7.09
N PHE A 119 11.52 -3.18 -6.60
CA PHE A 119 10.42 -3.93 -6.00
C PHE A 119 10.77 -4.26 -4.55
N GLN A 120 9.77 -4.27 -3.69
CA GLN A 120 9.91 -4.74 -2.32
C GLN A 120 9.13 -6.02 -2.09
N GLY A 121 9.62 -6.87 -1.19
CA GLY A 121 8.93 -8.09 -0.80
C GLY A 121 9.28 -8.53 0.60
N LYS A 122 8.32 -9.10 1.33
CA LYS A 122 8.54 -9.60 2.68
C LYS A 122 9.31 -10.92 2.65
N ASP A 123 10.51 -10.93 3.21
CA ASP A 123 11.36 -12.12 3.34
C ASP A 123 10.63 -13.21 4.14
N THR A 124 10.64 -14.44 3.64
CA THR A 124 9.92 -15.55 4.27
C THR A 124 10.57 -16.08 5.54
N LYS A 125 11.89 -15.89 5.71
CA LYS A 125 12.68 -16.31 6.86
C LYS A 125 12.72 -15.22 7.93
N SER A 126 13.09 -14.00 7.56
CA SER A 126 13.29 -12.90 8.53
C SER A 126 12.04 -12.05 8.77
N GLY A 127 11.04 -12.11 7.88
CA GLY A 127 9.86 -11.27 7.95
C GLY A 127 10.12 -9.78 7.65
N LYS A 128 11.36 -9.38 7.38
CA LYS A 128 11.73 -8.00 7.01
C LYS A 128 11.47 -7.77 5.52
N TYR A 129 11.29 -6.52 5.12
CA TYR A 129 11.19 -6.17 3.70
C TYR A 129 12.56 -6.19 3.04
N ARG A 130 12.64 -6.83 1.87
CA ARG A 130 13.80 -6.80 0.99
C ARG A 130 13.47 -6.02 -0.26
N ILE A 131 14.43 -5.23 -0.72
CA ILE A 131 14.35 -4.42 -1.91
C ILE A 131 15.27 -5.03 -2.97
N ILE A 132 14.69 -5.40 -4.11
CA ILE A 132 15.43 -5.74 -5.31
C ILE A 132 15.44 -4.55 -6.27
N ARG A 133 16.62 -4.16 -6.73
CA ARG A 133 16.83 -3.04 -7.64
C ARG A 133 17.24 -3.57 -9.02
N LEU A 134 16.57 -3.10 -10.06
CA LEU A 134 16.85 -3.44 -11.45
C LEU A 134 17.23 -2.19 -12.22
N LYS A 135 18.07 -2.35 -13.24
CA LYS A 135 18.41 -1.31 -14.20
C LYS A 135 18.25 -1.82 -15.63
N LYS A 136 17.70 -1.00 -16.51
CA LYS A 136 17.62 -1.25 -17.94
C LYS A 136 19.04 -1.16 -18.54
N LYS A 137 19.44 -2.20 -19.27
CA LYS A 137 20.70 -2.28 -20.02
C LYS A 137 20.38 -2.85 -21.39
N ASN A 138 20.67 -2.09 -22.45
CA ASN A 138 20.40 -2.49 -23.83
C ASN A 138 18.94 -2.92 -24.03
N GLY A 139 17.99 -2.15 -23.50
CA GLY A 139 16.55 -2.44 -23.57
C GLY A 139 16.05 -3.57 -22.67
N LYS A 140 16.91 -4.24 -21.90
CA LYS A 140 16.54 -5.36 -21.02
C LYS A 140 16.74 -5.00 -19.55
N TRP A 141 15.80 -5.42 -18.71
CA TRP A 141 15.91 -5.27 -17.25
C TRP A 141 16.91 -6.28 -16.66
N VAL A 142 17.84 -5.79 -15.85
CA VAL A 142 18.87 -6.61 -15.20
C VAL A 142 18.92 -6.28 -13.71
N VAL A 143 19.03 -7.31 -12.87
CA VAL A 143 19.19 -7.13 -11.41
C VAL A 143 20.53 -6.44 -11.13
N LYS A 144 20.48 -5.37 -10.33
CA LYS A 144 21.64 -4.59 -9.91
C LYS A 144 22.05 -4.86 -8.48
N GLY A 145 21.10 -5.19 -7.63
CA GLY A 145 21.36 -5.45 -6.23
C GLY A 145 20.09 -5.81 -5.50
N GLU A 146 20.28 -6.43 -4.34
CA GLU A 146 19.21 -6.95 -3.50
C GLU A 146 19.67 -6.84 -2.05
N GLY A 147 18.80 -6.37 -1.16
CA GLY A 147 19.12 -6.20 0.26
C GLY A 147 17.93 -5.75 1.10
N TYR A 148 18.16 -5.48 2.38
CA TYR A 148 17.18 -4.89 3.31
C TYR A 148 17.21 -3.36 3.28
#